data_AF-A0A953BJU6-F1
#
_entry.id   AF-A0A953BJU6-F1
#
_cell.length_a   1.000
_cell.length_b   1.000
_cell.length_c   1.000
_cell.angle_alpha   90.00
_cell.angle_beta   90.00
_cell.angle_gamma   90.00
#
_symmetry.space_group_name_H-M   'P 1'
#
loop_
_entity.id
_entity.type
_entity.pdbx_description
1 polymer ?
#
loop_
_entity_poly.entity_id
_entity_poly.type
_entity_poly.pdbx_seq_one_letter_code
_entity_poly.pdbx_strand_id
1 'polypeptide(L)'
;MLKKFSQWLGGLATTAQGGGAPCAQLCLFGKHPGWDDHMQDFGLNTERLVEVRRTLYAEGIAGNIDNGAWEKMGAAAIPGFDHAFVWRFKGDEFVFGRLWASSDARGRKKYPMVACVHARGHELSRMAPLASESVTRAMEGCRQERDAQAVRSVFLRESEGLSARASAIGTEGNERFDRACRRTLAEDAELSAGEAIPMVRAAYSLHREAEPALKRGAAQSSRGVQMRLPPVRGMGIGGSAWAWTASALDLLHVPTGVPDGTLAIEAIGNGASWVDLLIGRVSSPELVCLRASPGAVPLTTDVPFNIEAAFADRVRSRVAMWRSDAQERTGAKG
;
A
#
# COMPACT_ATOMS: atom_id res chain seq x y z
N MET A 1 -7.71 -33.06 -5.51
CA MET A 1 -8.82 -32.15 -5.83
C MET A 1 -8.28 -30.78 -6.29
N LEU A 2 -7.35 -30.78 -7.26
CA LEU A 2 -6.45 -29.64 -7.58
C LEU A 2 -6.15 -29.54 -9.10
N LYS A 3 -7.15 -29.77 -9.96
CA LYS A 3 -6.94 -29.86 -11.43
C LYS A 3 -7.90 -29.00 -12.28
N LYS A 4 -8.57 -27.98 -11.72
CA LYS A 4 -9.52 -27.15 -12.49
C LYS A 4 -9.21 -25.64 -12.58
N PHE A 5 -8.02 -25.19 -12.20
CA PHE A 5 -7.72 -23.75 -12.15
C PHE A 5 -6.84 -23.20 -13.30
N SER A 6 -6.36 -24.04 -14.24
CA SER A 6 -5.32 -23.66 -15.20
C SER A 6 -5.81 -23.32 -16.62
N GLN A 7 -7.10 -23.09 -16.87
CA GLN A 7 -7.65 -22.91 -18.23
C GLN A 7 -8.12 -21.48 -18.55
N TRP A 8 -7.71 -20.46 -17.79
CA TRP A 8 -8.17 -19.08 -17.99
C TRP A 8 -7.04 -18.04 -18.09
N LEU A 9 -5.90 -18.40 -18.70
CA LEU A 9 -4.77 -17.46 -18.93
C LEU A 9 -4.15 -17.69 -20.31
N GLY A 10 -4.91 -17.38 -21.36
CA GLY A 10 -4.40 -17.27 -22.72
C GLY A 10 -4.88 -15.97 -23.33
N GLY A 11 -4.00 -14.96 -23.38
CA GLY A 11 -4.22 -13.79 -24.23
C GLY A 11 -3.68 -12.47 -23.68
N LEU A 12 -2.63 -11.99 -24.36
CA LEU A 12 -2.26 -10.58 -24.57
C LEU A 12 -1.52 -9.85 -23.45
N ALA A 13 -0.19 -9.94 -23.54
CA ALA A 13 0.66 -8.79 -23.28
C ALA A 13 0.39 -7.74 -24.37
N THR A 14 -0.26 -6.64 -23.99
CA THR A 14 -0.34 -5.43 -24.81
C THR A 14 0.43 -4.34 -24.08
N THR A 15 1.42 -3.79 -24.75
CA THR A 15 2.23 -2.66 -24.29
C THR A 15 1.35 -1.45 -24.00
N ALA A 16 1.45 -0.94 -22.78
CA ALA A 16 0.73 0.23 -22.30
C ALA A 16 1.09 1.50 -23.10
N GLN A 17 0.07 2.15 -23.65
CA GLN A 17 0.06 3.60 -23.87
C GLN A 17 -1.04 4.19 -22.98
N GLY A 18 -0.64 5.09 -22.08
CA GLY A 18 -1.52 5.78 -21.15
C GLY A 18 -2.51 6.68 -21.90
N GLY A 19 -3.80 6.43 -21.66
CA GLY A 19 -4.91 7.19 -22.23
C GLY A 19 -6.27 6.59 -21.90
N GLY A 20 -6.40 5.90 -20.75
CA GLY A 20 -7.70 5.42 -20.29
C GLY A 20 -8.47 6.56 -19.61
N ALA A 21 -9.78 6.58 -19.77
CA ALA A 21 -10.64 7.51 -19.04
C ALA A 21 -10.39 7.39 -17.51
N PRO A 22 -10.49 8.51 -16.76
CA PRO A 22 -10.42 8.47 -15.30
C PRO A 22 -11.39 7.43 -14.73
N CYS A 23 -10.92 6.68 -13.75
CA CYS A 23 -11.73 5.65 -13.11
C CYS A 23 -11.44 5.59 -11.61
N ALA A 24 -12.49 5.32 -10.83
CA ALA A 24 -12.42 4.91 -9.44
C ALA A 24 -13.39 3.75 -9.21
N GLN A 25 -12.88 2.59 -8.78
CA GLN A 25 -13.69 1.37 -8.63
C GLN A 25 -13.40 0.70 -7.29
N LEU A 26 -14.47 0.41 -6.54
CA LEU A 26 -14.43 -0.34 -5.29
C LEU A 26 -14.43 -1.85 -5.56
N CYS A 27 -13.69 -2.57 -4.74
CA CYS A 27 -13.55 -4.02 -4.72
C CYS A 27 -13.81 -4.55 -3.31
N LEU A 28 -14.44 -5.73 -3.17
CA LEU A 28 -14.48 -6.50 -1.94
C LEU A 28 -14.15 -7.97 -2.23
N PHE A 29 -13.30 -8.57 -1.41
CA PHE A 29 -13.02 -10.02 -1.47
C PHE A 29 -12.54 -10.57 -0.13
N GLY A 30 -12.63 -11.88 0.04
CA GLY A 30 -12.04 -12.61 1.16
C GLY A 30 -13.03 -13.46 1.94
N LYS A 31 -12.89 -13.55 3.27
CA LYS A 31 -13.81 -14.30 4.14
C LYS A 31 -14.79 -13.39 4.85
N HIS A 32 -16.05 -13.81 4.93
CA HIS A 32 -17.09 -13.07 5.62
C HIS A 32 -18.14 -14.02 6.25
N PRO A 33 -18.72 -13.71 7.42
CA PRO A 33 -19.68 -14.59 8.11
C PRO A 33 -20.92 -14.98 7.30
N GLY A 34 -21.25 -14.22 6.25
CA GLY A 34 -22.36 -14.51 5.34
C GLY A 34 -22.12 -15.63 4.32
N TRP A 35 -20.91 -16.22 4.28
CA TRP A 35 -20.57 -17.32 3.38
C TRP A 35 -19.91 -18.46 4.13
N ASP A 36 -20.17 -19.70 3.72
CA ASP A 36 -19.58 -20.91 4.29
C ASP A 36 -18.06 -20.98 4.11
N ASP A 37 -17.53 -20.36 3.05
CA ASP A 37 -16.10 -20.29 2.74
C ASP A 37 -15.67 -18.87 2.34
N HIS A 38 -15.16 -18.66 1.12
CA HIS A 38 -14.89 -17.32 0.62
C HIS A 38 -16.18 -16.68 0.11
N MET A 39 -16.28 -15.36 0.29
CA MET A 39 -17.37 -14.60 -0.34
C MET A 39 -17.26 -14.65 -1.85
N GLN A 40 -18.36 -14.35 -2.54
CA GLN A 40 -18.28 -13.98 -3.95
C GLN A 40 -17.52 -12.66 -4.06
N ASP A 41 -16.49 -12.61 -4.90
CA ASP A 41 -15.74 -11.37 -5.14
C ASP A 41 -16.66 -10.32 -5.78
N PHE A 42 -16.58 -9.08 -5.30
CA PHE A 42 -17.34 -7.95 -5.82
C PHE A 42 -16.40 -6.89 -6.40
N GLY A 43 -16.78 -6.33 -7.55
CA GLY A 43 -16.11 -5.16 -8.11
C GLY A 43 -14.74 -5.41 -8.75
N LEU A 44 -14.42 -6.64 -9.14
CA LEU A 44 -13.20 -6.95 -9.91
C LEU A 44 -13.33 -6.52 -11.38
N ASN A 45 -13.62 -5.24 -11.60
CA ASN A 45 -14.02 -4.66 -12.89
C ASN A 45 -12.84 -4.07 -13.69
N THR A 46 -11.63 -4.10 -13.14
CA THR A 46 -10.40 -3.68 -13.82
C THR A 46 -9.34 -4.76 -13.71
N GLU A 47 -8.45 -4.85 -14.70
CA GLU A 47 -7.28 -5.74 -14.67
C GLU A 47 -6.44 -5.52 -13.41
N ARG A 48 -6.30 -4.26 -12.98
CA ARG A 48 -5.58 -3.92 -11.75
C ARG A 48 -6.20 -4.56 -10.51
N LEU A 49 -7.52 -4.51 -10.36
CA LEU A 49 -8.19 -5.13 -9.21
C LEU A 49 -8.07 -6.66 -9.23
N VAL A 50 -8.14 -7.26 -10.43
CA VAL A 50 -7.89 -8.70 -10.61
C VAL A 50 -6.46 -9.04 -10.19
N GLU A 51 -5.48 -8.24 -10.60
CA GLU A 51 -4.07 -8.41 -10.24
C GLU A 51 -3.81 -8.26 -8.74
N VAL A 52 -4.42 -7.26 -8.10
CA VAL A 52 -4.31 -7.07 -6.64
C VAL A 52 -4.87 -8.29 -5.91
N ARG A 53 -6.08 -8.74 -6.26
CA ARG A 53 -6.70 -9.92 -5.64
C ARG A 53 -5.85 -11.18 -5.85
N ARG A 54 -5.26 -11.35 -7.05
CA ARG A 54 -4.35 -12.46 -7.33
C ARG A 54 -3.08 -12.38 -6.47
N THR A 55 -2.36 -11.26 -6.53
CA THR A 55 -1.02 -11.11 -5.94
C THR A 55 -1.08 -11.00 -4.41
N LEU A 56 -1.94 -10.13 -3.88
CA LEU A 56 -2.05 -9.91 -2.43
C LEU A 56 -2.71 -11.10 -1.74
N TYR A 57 -3.84 -11.60 -2.26
CA TYR A 57 -4.69 -12.55 -1.55
C TYR A 57 -4.40 -14.00 -1.94
N ALA A 58 -4.58 -14.34 -3.22
CA ALA A 58 -4.54 -15.73 -3.69
C ALA A 58 -3.12 -16.32 -3.74
N GLU A 59 -2.10 -15.50 -4.02
CA GLU A 59 -0.70 -15.93 -4.04
C GLU A 59 0.01 -15.54 -2.75
N GLY A 60 -0.15 -14.29 -2.30
CA GLY A 60 0.52 -13.73 -1.15
C GLY A 60 0.08 -14.31 0.19
N ILE A 61 -1.14 -13.96 0.61
CA ILE A 61 -1.72 -14.37 1.91
C ILE A 61 -1.95 -15.86 1.95
N ALA A 62 -2.61 -16.44 0.94
CA ALA A 62 -2.85 -17.88 0.89
C ALA A 62 -1.54 -18.66 0.90
N GLY A 63 -0.52 -18.22 0.14
CA GLY A 63 0.80 -18.85 0.15
C GLY A 63 1.46 -18.86 1.53
N ASN A 64 1.30 -17.78 2.32
CA ASN A 64 1.84 -17.75 3.68
C ASN A 64 1.08 -18.69 4.64
N ILE A 65 -0.23 -18.79 4.47
CA ILE A 65 -1.09 -19.69 5.27
C ILE A 65 -0.76 -21.16 4.94
N ASP A 66 -0.70 -21.50 3.66
CA ASP A 66 -0.52 -22.88 3.20
C ASP A 66 0.88 -23.40 3.55
N ASN A 67 1.90 -22.53 3.52
CA ASN A 67 3.27 -22.87 3.93
C ASN A 67 3.49 -22.80 5.46
N GLY A 68 2.47 -22.41 6.23
CA GLY A 68 2.53 -22.24 7.67
C GLY A 68 3.56 -21.19 8.12
N ALA A 69 3.81 -20.16 7.28
CA ALA A 69 4.87 -19.19 7.52
C ALA A 69 4.65 -18.44 8.84
N TRP A 70 3.42 -17.98 9.09
CA TRP A 70 3.06 -17.25 10.30
C TRP A 70 3.01 -18.15 11.54
N GLU A 71 2.58 -19.40 11.41
CA GLU A 71 2.63 -20.37 12.50
C GLU A 71 4.08 -20.63 12.96
N LYS A 72 5.03 -20.72 12.02
CA LYS A 72 6.45 -20.90 12.31
C LYS A 72 7.09 -19.71 13.05
N MET A 73 6.52 -18.51 12.98
CA MET A 73 7.03 -17.34 13.70
C MET A 73 6.72 -17.37 15.20
N GLY A 74 5.75 -18.17 15.65
CA GLY A 74 5.36 -18.26 17.05
C GLY A 74 5.04 -16.89 17.66
N ALA A 75 5.71 -16.53 18.74
CA ALA A 75 5.51 -15.26 19.45
C ALA A 75 5.88 -14.01 18.63
N ALA A 76 6.63 -14.17 17.53
CA ALA A 76 6.97 -13.07 16.65
C ALA A 76 5.85 -12.77 15.62
N ALA A 77 4.74 -13.50 15.64
CA ALA A 77 3.54 -13.21 14.84
C ALA A 77 2.54 -12.31 15.59
N ILE A 78 2.06 -11.25 14.95
CA ILE A 78 0.96 -10.43 15.49
C ILE A 78 -0.41 -11.12 15.32
N PRO A 79 -1.38 -10.83 16.20
CA PRO A 79 -2.70 -11.45 16.14
C PRO A 79 -3.53 -10.90 14.98
N GLY A 80 -3.95 -11.79 14.09
CA GLY A 80 -4.86 -11.46 12.99
C GLY A 80 -4.30 -10.40 12.03
N PHE A 81 -5.20 -9.58 11.51
CA PHE A 81 -4.91 -8.56 10.52
C PHE A 81 -5.66 -7.27 10.84
N ASP A 82 -4.99 -6.12 10.69
CA ASP A 82 -5.61 -4.80 10.67
C ASP A 82 -4.64 -3.82 10.02
N HIS A 83 -4.78 -3.65 8.71
CA HIS A 83 -3.85 -2.91 7.87
C HIS A 83 -4.57 -1.96 6.93
N ALA A 84 -3.93 -0.84 6.64
CA ALA A 84 -4.18 -0.06 5.43
C ALA A 84 -3.04 -0.30 4.44
N PHE A 85 -3.30 -0.19 3.14
CA PHE A 85 -2.24 -0.26 2.15
C PHE A 85 -2.46 0.71 1.01
N VAL A 86 -1.34 1.15 0.43
CA VAL A 86 -1.26 1.95 -0.79
C VAL A 86 -0.37 1.20 -1.75
N TRP A 87 -0.88 0.84 -2.92
CA TRP A 87 -0.08 0.32 -4.01
C TRP A 87 -0.07 1.34 -5.14
N ARG A 88 1.04 2.03 -5.32
CA ARG A 88 1.18 3.08 -6.33
C ARG A 88 1.92 2.57 -7.55
N PHE A 89 1.38 2.84 -8.73
CA PHE A 89 1.96 2.47 -10.02
C PHE A 89 2.47 3.71 -10.75
N LYS A 90 2.86 3.55 -12.02
CA LYS A 90 3.32 4.69 -12.82
C LYS A 90 2.19 5.70 -13.05
N GLY A 91 2.55 6.98 -13.02
CA GLY A 91 1.61 8.08 -13.26
C GLY A 91 0.70 8.34 -12.05
N ASP A 92 -0.60 8.35 -12.29
CA ASP A 92 -1.66 8.63 -11.30
C ASP A 92 -2.49 7.40 -10.92
N GLU A 93 -2.03 6.21 -11.29
CA GLU A 93 -2.67 4.95 -10.95
C GLU A 93 -2.25 4.48 -9.55
N PHE A 94 -3.24 4.16 -8.71
CA PHE A 94 -3.00 3.58 -7.41
C PHE A 94 -4.16 2.68 -6.95
N VAL A 95 -3.86 1.86 -5.94
CA VAL A 95 -4.86 1.12 -5.18
C VAL A 95 -4.70 1.47 -3.71
N PHE A 96 -5.78 1.95 -3.10
CA PHE A 96 -5.87 2.08 -1.65
C PHE A 96 -6.72 0.94 -1.11
N GLY A 97 -6.34 0.33 0.01
CA GLY A 97 -7.17 -0.70 0.62
C GLY A 97 -7.03 -0.85 2.12
N ARG A 98 -8.00 -1.56 2.68
CA ARG A 98 -8.03 -2.02 4.07
C ARG A 98 -8.13 -3.52 4.07
N LEU A 99 -7.39 -4.14 4.97
CA LEU A 99 -7.38 -5.58 5.17
C LEU A 99 -7.56 -5.85 6.67
N TRP A 100 -8.51 -6.70 7.02
CA TRP A 100 -8.83 -6.96 8.43
C TRP A 100 -9.16 -8.42 8.73
N ALA A 101 -8.96 -8.80 9.99
CA ALA A 101 -9.33 -10.10 10.51
C ALA A 101 -10.84 -10.34 10.32
N SER A 102 -11.18 -11.49 9.77
CA SER A 102 -12.56 -11.90 9.49
C SER A 102 -12.71 -13.41 9.71
N SER A 103 -13.92 -13.92 9.52
CA SER A 103 -14.20 -15.36 9.49
C SER A 103 -15.24 -15.68 8.42
N ASP A 104 -15.35 -16.95 8.05
CA ASP A 104 -16.54 -17.45 7.36
C ASP A 104 -17.67 -17.83 8.34
N ALA A 105 -18.81 -18.30 7.81
CA ALA A 105 -19.97 -18.75 8.58
C ALA A 105 -19.64 -19.93 9.51
N ARG A 106 -18.57 -20.68 9.22
CA ARG A 106 -18.06 -21.78 10.04
C ARG A 106 -17.06 -21.33 11.10
N GLY A 107 -16.83 -20.01 11.21
CA GLY A 107 -15.94 -19.42 12.19
C GLY A 107 -14.45 -19.62 11.90
N ARG A 108 -14.05 -20.02 10.68
CA ARG A 108 -12.63 -20.19 10.33
C ARG A 108 -12.00 -18.81 10.09
N LYS A 109 -10.95 -18.48 10.86
CA LYS A 109 -10.36 -17.13 10.98
C LYS A 109 -9.00 -16.94 10.28
N LYS A 110 -8.53 -17.91 9.48
CA LYS A 110 -7.18 -17.86 8.89
C LYS A 110 -7.01 -16.75 7.84
N TYR A 111 -8.10 -16.43 7.14
CA TYR A 111 -8.08 -15.53 6.00
C TYR A 111 -8.78 -14.20 6.35
N PRO A 112 -8.24 -13.05 5.90
CA PRO A 112 -8.87 -11.77 6.13
C PRO A 112 -10.00 -11.49 5.13
N MET A 113 -10.68 -10.39 5.37
CA MET A 113 -11.47 -9.68 4.37
C MET A 113 -10.70 -8.44 3.89
N VAL A 114 -10.93 -8.05 2.64
CA VAL A 114 -10.26 -6.92 1.99
C VAL A 114 -11.29 -6.05 1.28
N ALA A 115 -11.15 -4.75 1.45
CA ALA A 115 -11.81 -3.72 0.66
C ALA A 115 -10.75 -2.86 0.01
N CYS A 116 -10.92 -2.54 -1.28
CA CYS A 116 -9.93 -1.74 -1.99
C CYS A 116 -10.56 -0.87 -3.06
N VAL A 117 -9.98 0.30 -3.31
CA VAL A 117 -10.31 1.18 -4.42
C VAL A 117 -9.13 1.25 -5.35
N HIS A 118 -9.34 0.89 -6.61
CA HIS A 118 -8.44 1.23 -7.70
C HIS A 118 -8.85 2.58 -8.27
N ALA A 119 -7.91 3.51 -8.39
CA ALA A 119 -8.12 4.79 -9.04
C ALA A 119 -6.99 5.13 -10.02
N ARG A 120 -7.34 5.80 -11.11
CA ARG A 120 -6.42 6.31 -12.16
C ARG A 120 -7.04 7.53 -12.82
N GLY A 121 -6.23 8.45 -13.34
CA GLY A 121 -6.74 9.62 -14.06
C GLY A 121 -7.29 10.72 -13.16
N HIS A 122 -7.04 10.69 -11.85
CA HIS A 122 -7.63 11.63 -10.88
C HIS A 122 -6.56 12.39 -10.10
N GLU A 123 -6.85 13.64 -9.74
CA GLU A 123 -6.03 14.43 -8.83
C GLU A 123 -5.85 13.70 -7.49
N LEU A 124 -4.63 13.25 -7.21
CA LEU A 124 -4.33 12.41 -6.05
C LEU A 124 -4.71 13.06 -4.72
N SER A 125 -4.59 14.39 -4.62
CA SER A 125 -4.89 15.15 -3.40
C SER A 125 -6.36 15.04 -2.95
N ARG A 126 -7.27 14.82 -3.90
CA ARG A 126 -8.71 14.63 -3.65
C ARG A 126 -9.10 13.16 -3.66
N MET A 127 -8.49 12.38 -4.53
CA MET A 127 -8.83 10.96 -4.70
C MET A 127 -8.33 10.10 -3.54
N ALA A 128 -7.14 10.36 -3.00
CA ALA A 128 -6.60 9.60 -1.87
C ALA A 128 -7.51 9.63 -0.62
N PRO A 129 -7.94 10.81 -0.10
CA PRO A 129 -8.86 10.84 1.04
C PRO A 129 -10.23 10.23 0.71
N LEU A 130 -10.77 10.45 -0.50
CA LEU A 130 -12.02 9.83 -0.94
C LEU A 130 -11.93 8.30 -0.94
N ALA A 131 -10.83 7.74 -1.47
CA ALA A 131 -10.61 6.30 -1.50
C ALA A 131 -10.51 5.73 -0.07
N SER A 132 -9.76 6.40 0.82
CA SER A 132 -9.64 6.00 2.23
C SER A 132 -10.97 6.00 2.97
N GLU A 133 -11.77 7.03 2.77
CA GLU A 133 -13.10 7.19 3.36
C GLU A 133 -14.06 6.09 2.88
N SER A 134 -14.14 5.86 1.57
CA SER A 134 -15.02 4.84 0.97
C SER A 134 -14.63 3.42 1.36
N VAL A 135 -13.33 3.11 1.39
CA VAL A 135 -12.86 1.79 1.84
C VAL A 135 -13.14 1.58 3.32
N THR A 136 -12.97 2.61 4.15
CA THR A 136 -13.27 2.54 5.59
C THR A 136 -14.75 2.29 5.84
N ARG A 137 -15.64 3.02 5.16
CA ARG A 137 -17.09 2.78 5.25
C ARG A 137 -17.49 1.39 4.76
N ALA A 138 -16.92 0.92 3.66
CA ALA A 138 -17.21 -0.43 3.15
C ALA A 138 -16.78 -1.49 4.17
N MET A 139 -15.58 -1.36 4.75
CA MET A 139 -15.11 -2.24 5.82
C MET A 139 -16.04 -2.23 7.04
N GLU A 140 -16.38 -1.05 7.55
CA GLU A 140 -17.24 -0.90 8.73
C GLU A 140 -18.63 -1.47 8.48
N GLY A 141 -19.22 -1.19 7.32
CA GLY A 141 -20.48 -1.79 6.88
C GLY A 141 -20.40 -3.31 6.85
N CYS A 142 -19.39 -3.88 6.19
CA CYS A 142 -19.22 -5.33 6.17
C CYS A 142 -19.05 -5.95 7.56
N ARG A 143 -18.36 -5.29 8.50
CA ARG A 143 -18.20 -5.80 9.88
C ARG A 143 -19.51 -5.85 10.67
N GLN A 144 -20.46 -4.98 10.35
CA GLN A 144 -21.75 -4.91 11.03
C GLN A 144 -22.75 -5.94 10.49
N GLU A 145 -22.54 -6.39 9.25
CA GLU A 145 -23.41 -7.36 8.60
C GLU A 145 -22.98 -8.80 8.83
N ARG A 146 -23.95 -9.72 8.83
CA ARG A 146 -23.69 -11.17 8.86
C ARG A 146 -24.27 -11.91 7.68
N ASP A 147 -25.03 -11.23 6.84
CA ASP A 147 -25.74 -11.80 5.71
C ASP A 147 -25.11 -11.39 4.38
N ALA A 148 -25.13 -12.30 3.40
CA ALA A 148 -24.54 -12.09 2.09
C ALA A 148 -25.21 -10.96 1.29
N GLN A 149 -26.55 -10.85 1.39
CA GLN A 149 -27.30 -9.81 0.70
C GLN A 149 -27.05 -8.45 1.33
N ALA A 150 -26.94 -8.37 2.66
CA ALA A 150 -26.59 -7.13 3.34
C ALA A 150 -25.20 -6.61 2.95
N VAL A 151 -24.19 -7.49 2.86
CA VAL A 151 -22.85 -7.13 2.36
C VAL A 151 -22.90 -6.65 0.90
N ARG A 152 -23.71 -7.29 0.05
CA ARG A 152 -23.93 -6.82 -1.34
C ARG A 152 -24.52 -5.41 -1.37
N SER A 153 -25.48 -5.11 -0.51
CA SER A 153 -26.07 -3.77 -0.40
C SER A 153 -25.05 -2.73 0.07
N VAL A 154 -24.16 -3.07 1.00
CA VAL A 154 -23.02 -2.23 1.39
C VAL A 154 -22.13 -1.94 0.18
N PHE A 155 -21.73 -2.98 -0.56
CA PHE A 155 -20.89 -2.83 -1.74
C PHE A 155 -21.51 -1.89 -2.78
N LEU A 156 -22.78 -2.11 -3.15
CA LEU A 156 -23.46 -1.33 -4.18
C LEU A 156 -23.53 0.15 -3.77
N ARG A 157 -23.96 0.44 -2.54
CA ARG A 157 -24.05 1.81 -2.02
C ARG A 157 -22.71 2.53 -2.03
N GLU A 158 -21.66 1.90 -1.52
CA GLU A 158 -20.33 2.54 -1.45
C GLU A 158 -19.68 2.68 -2.84
N SER A 159 -19.94 1.73 -3.75
CA SER A 159 -19.47 1.80 -5.14
C SER A 159 -20.14 2.93 -5.93
N GLU A 160 -21.47 3.05 -5.81
CA GLU A 160 -22.24 4.14 -6.43
C GLU A 160 -21.82 5.51 -5.88
N GLY A 161 -21.69 5.63 -4.55
CA GLY A 161 -21.23 6.85 -3.89
C GLY A 161 -19.80 7.25 -4.28
N LEU A 162 -18.90 6.28 -4.40
CA LEU A 162 -17.54 6.51 -4.89
C LEU A 162 -17.54 7.02 -6.33
N SER A 163 -18.26 6.34 -7.23
CA SER A 163 -18.33 6.69 -8.65
C SER A 163 -18.88 8.11 -8.85
N ALA A 164 -19.99 8.43 -8.17
CA ALA A 164 -20.59 9.76 -8.22
C ALA A 164 -19.61 10.86 -7.78
N ARG A 165 -18.92 10.68 -6.64
CA ARG A 165 -17.96 11.66 -6.13
C ARG A 165 -16.69 11.75 -6.98
N ALA A 166 -16.19 10.63 -7.50
CA ALA A 166 -14.98 10.59 -8.32
C ALA A 166 -15.17 11.29 -9.67
N SER A 167 -16.38 11.25 -10.24
CA SER A 167 -16.69 11.95 -11.50
C SER A 167 -16.54 13.48 -11.42
N ALA A 168 -16.59 14.05 -10.21
CA ALA A 168 -16.38 15.48 -9.96
C ALA A 168 -14.91 15.84 -9.67
N ILE A 169 -14.00 14.86 -9.62
CA ILE A 169 -12.58 15.08 -9.36
C ILE A 169 -11.86 15.31 -10.70
N GLY A 170 -11.18 16.46 -10.80
CA GLY A 170 -10.35 16.79 -11.96
C GLY A 170 -9.07 15.94 -12.07
N THR A 171 -8.25 16.25 -13.07
CA THR A 171 -7.04 15.48 -13.42
C THR A 171 -5.74 16.26 -13.12
N GLU A 172 -5.77 17.21 -12.18
CA GLU A 172 -4.61 18.04 -11.86
C GLU A 172 -3.43 17.23 -11.28
N GLY A 173 -2.22 17.74 -11.44
CA GLY A 173 -0.97 17.00 -11.17
C GLY A 173 -0.74 16.58 -9.71
N ASN A 174 -0.25 15.34 -9.55
CA ASN A 174 -0.03 14.66 -8.27
C ASN A 174 1.05 15.29 -7.36
N GLU A 175 1.93 16.11 -7.95
CA GLU A 175 3.08 16.69 -7.27
C GLU A 175 2.72 17.49 -6.01
N ARG A 176 1.53 18.12 -5.96
CA ARG A 176 1.10 18.85 -4.76
C ARG A 176 0.87 17.92 -3.57
N PHE A 177 0.26 16.76 -3.80
CA PHE A 177 -0.01 15.79 -2.75
C PHE A 177 1.28 15.12 -2.27
N ASP A 178 2.15 14.75 -3.21
CA ASP A 178 3.44 14.14 -2.86
C ASP A 178 4.34 15.09 -2.07
N ARG A 179 4.37 16.38 -2.42
CA ARG A 179 5.06 17.39 -1.61
C ARG A 179 4.51 17.47 -0.19
N ALA A 180 3.18 17.46 -0.02
CA ALA A 180 2.58 17.49 1.32
C ALA A 180 2.97 16.25 2.14
N CYS A 181 2.94 15.07 1.52
CA CYS A 181 3.36 13.80 2.11
C CYS A 181 4.83 13.81 2.57
N ARG A 182 5.75 14.24 1.68
CA ARG A 182 7.19 14.33 1.98
C ARG A 182 7.48 15.34 3.07
N ARG A 183 6.79 16.49 3.07
CA ARG A 183 6.92 17.50 4.10
C ARG A 183 6.52 16.95 5.47
N THR A 184 5.34 16.33 5.57
CA THR A 184 4.88 15.78 6.86
C THR A 184 5.85 14.73 7.40
N LEU A 185 6.41 13.89 6.54
CA LEU A 185 7.45 12.93 6.93
C LEU A 185 8.77 13.61 7.33
N ALA A 186 9.18 14.70 6.68
CA ALA A 186 10.36 15.47 7.05
C ALA A 186 10.20 16.23 8.38
N GLU A 187 8.96 16.56 8.76
CA GLU A 187 8.60 17.25 10.00
C GLU A 187 8.35 16.30 11.17
N ASP A 188 8.30 14.98 10.93
CA ASP A 188 8.11 14.00 11.98
C ASP A 188 9.26 14.04 13.00
N ALA A 189 8.91 14.15 14.28
CA ALA A 189 9.88 14.38 15.36
C ALA A 189 10.86 13.21 15.52
N GLU A 190 10.41 11.97 15.33
CA GLU A 190 11.24 10.78 15.50
C GLU A 190 12.23 10.66 14.34
N LEU A 191 11.76 10.94 13.13
CA LEU A 191 12.59 10.90 11.92
C LEU A 191 13.56 12.09 11.78
N SER A 192 13.24 13.23 12.40
CA SER A 192 14.07 14.44 12.38
C SER A 192 15.02 14.56 13.57
N ALA A 193 14.94 13.67 14.57
CA ALA A 193 15.83 13.66 15.72
C ALA A 193 17.29 13.38 15.33
N GLY A 194 18.24 13.91 16.12
CA GLY A 194 19.67 13.57 16.05
C GLY A 194 20.26 13.64 14.64
N GLU A 195 20.17 14.81 13.98
CA GLU A 195 20.62 15.03 12.59
C GLU A 195 19.90 14.18 11.52
N ALA A 196 18.66 13.74 11.81
CA ALA A 196 17.87 12.88 10.94
C ALA A 196 18.54 11.53 10.60
N ILE A 197 19.33 10.97 11.53
CA ILE A 197 19.96 9.64 11.38
C ILE A 197 18.94 8.55 10.98
N PRO A 198 17.72 8.49 11.55
CA PRO A 198 16.72 7.50 11.12
C PRO A 198 16.37 7.62 9.64
N MET A 199 16.16 8.84 9.15
CA MET A 199 15.88 9.09 7.74
C MET A 199 17.06 8.69 6.83
N VAL A 200 18.28 9.01 7.24
CA VAL A 200 19.50 8.62 6.52
C VAL A 200 19.62 7.10 6.41
N ARG A 201 19.32 6.35 7.48
CA ARG A 201 19.33 4.88 7.47
C ARG A 201 18.25 4.30 6.55
N ALA A 202 17.04 4.84 6.60
CA ALA A 202 15.96 4.44 5.70
C ALA A 202 16.33 4.68 4.23
N ALA A 203 16.84 5.86 3.89
CA ALA A 203 17.32 6.18 2.56
C ALA A 203 18.47 5.28 2.11
N TYR A 204 19.44 5.01 2.99
CA TYR A 204 20.56 4.13 2.68
C TYR A 204 20.10 2.72 2.32
N SER A 205 19.18 2.15 3.10
CA SER A 205 18.61 0.83 2.82
C SER A 205 17.82 0.81 1.51
N LEU A 206 17.03 1.87 1.22
CA LEU A 206 16.34 2.01 -0.07
C LEU A 206 17.33 1.97 -1.25
N HIS A 207 18.40 2.75 -1.19
CA HIS A 207 19.41 2.77 -2.24
C HIS A 207 20.17 1.45 -2.36
N ARG A 208 20.52 0.82 -1.24
CA ARG A 208 21.27 -0.44 -1.26
C ARG A 208 20.45 -1.59 -1.82
N GLU A 209 19.19 -1.71 -1.42
CA GLU A 209 18.36 -2.88 -1.73
C GLU A 209 17.51 -2.67 -2.99
N ALA A 210 16.82 -1.52 -3.11
CA ALA A 210 15.83 -1.30 -4.17
C ALA A 210 16.45 -0.74 -5.46
N GLU A 211 17.43 0.16 -5.39
CA GLU A 211 18.04 0.78 -6.59
C GLU A 211 18.63 -0.25 -7.57
N PRO A 212 19.35 -1.32 -7.13
CA PRO A 212 19.86 -2.35 -8.03
C PRO A 212 18.73 -3.17 -8.70
N ALA A 213 17.59 -3.34 -8.03
CA ALA A 213 16.42 -3.99 -8.63
C ALA A 213 15.84 -3.12 -9.75
N LEU A 214 15.75 -1.80 -9.53
CA LEU A 214 15.24 -0.85 -10.51
C LEU A 214 16.16 -0.71 -11.75
N LYS A 215 17.49 -0.68 -11.54
CA LYS A 215 18.48 -0.53 -12.63
C LYS A 215 18.58 -1.73 -13.56
N ARG A 216 18.29 -2.95 -13.07
CA ARG A 216 18.35 -4.18 -13.88
C ARG A 216 17.23 -4.30 -14.91
N GLY A 217 16.19 -3.47 -14.81
CA GLY A 217 15.07 -3.45 -15.74
C GLY A 217 14.20 -4.72 -15.69
N ALA A 218 13.07 -4.69 -16.41
CA ALA A 218 12.05 -5.75 -16.36
C ALA A 218 12.51 -7.12 -16.91
N ALA A 219 13.67 -7.20 -17.57
CA ALA A 219 14.16 -8.43 -18.21
C ALA A 219 14.72 -9.47 -17.22
N GLN A 220 15.05 -9.06 -15.99
CA GLN A 220 15.39 -9.98 -14.90
C GLN A 220 14.36 -9.78 -13.81
N SER A 221 13.62 -10.84 -13.45
CA SER A 221 12.70 -10.86 -12.31
C SER A 221 13.49 -10.59 -11.02
N SER A 222 13.73 -9.31 -10.71
CA SER A 222 14.35 -8.92 -9.45
C SER A 222 13.36 -9.22 -8.34
N ARG A 223 13.80 -10.04 -7.39
CA ARG A 223 13.10 -10.27 -6.13
C ARG A 223 12.65 -8.93 -5.53
N GLY A 224 11.42 -8.88 -5.01
CA GLY A 224 10.92 -7.71 -4.30
C GLY A 224 11.79 -7.42 -3.07
N VAL A 225 11.87 -6.15 -2.72
CA VAL A 225 12.54 -5.69 -1.49
C VAL A 225 11.46 -5.27 -0.51
N GLN A 226 11.58 -5.71 0.75
CA GLN A 226 10.72 -5.28 1.84
C GLN A 226 11.56 -4.55 2.90
N MET A 227 11.04 -3.42 3.37
CA MET A 227 11.65 -2.63 4.42
C MET A 227 10.57 -2.20 5.42
N ARG A 228 10.84 -2.34 6.71
CA ARG A 228 9.94 -1.81 7.74
C ARG A 228 10.40 -0.44 8.20
N LEU A 229 9.48 0.50 8.27
CA LEU A 229 9.72 1.92 8.52
C LEU A 229 8.82 2.40 9.66
N PRO A 230 9.24 3.41 10.44
CA PRO A 230 8.41 3.95 11.50
C PRO A 230 7.15 4.63 10.93
N PRO A 231 6.08 4.75 11.72
CA PRO A 231 4.85 5.42 11.30
C PRO A 231 5.08 6.93 11.14
N VAL A 232 4.21 7.62 10.41
CA VAL A 232 4.19 9.09 10.35
C VAL A 232 2.94 9.58 11.07
N ARG A 233 3.12 10.34 12.14
CA ARG A 233 1.99 10.72 13.02
C ARG A 233 1.11 11.80 12.38
N GLY A 234 -0.18 11.78 12.73
CA GLY A 234 -1.12 12.87 12.38
C GLY A 234 -1.70 12.84 10.97
N MET A 235 -1.45 11.80 10.17
CA MET A 235 -1.94 11.73 8.77
C MET A 235 -3.21 10.87 8.57
N GLY A 236 -3.75 10.28 9.64
CA GLY A 236 -4.90 9.36 9.56
C GLY A 236 -4.55 8.02 8.91
N ILE A 237 -5.57 7.19 8.67
CA ILE A 237 -5.39 5.81 8.19
C ILE A 237 -4.86 5.80 6.75
N GLY A 238 -3.74 5.12 6.54
CA GLY A 238 -3.03 5.04 5.27
C GLY A 238 -2.12 6.24 4.99
N GLY A 239 -2.12 7.24 5.87
CA GLY A 239 -1.32 8.45 5.72
C GLY A 239 0.18 8.17 5.76
N SER A 240 0.62 7.30 6.68
CA SER A 240 2.03 6.88 6.76
C SER A 240 2.45 6.13 5.48
N ALA A 241 1.57 5.28 4.94
CA ALA A 241 1.83 4.56 3.69
C ALA A 241 2.01 5.51 2.50
N TRP A 242 1.16 6.55 2.38
CA TRP A 242 1.33 7.60 1.38
C TRP A 242 2.64 8.38 1.56
N ALA A 243 2.95 8.78 2.79
CA ALA A 243 4.15 9.54 3.13
C ALA A 243 5.43 8.82 2.73
N TRP A 244 5.56 7.55 3.13
CA TRP A 244 6.71 6.73 2.79
C TRP A 244 6.78 6.41 1.30
N THR A 245 5.65 6.16 0.63
CA THR A 245 5.63 5.93 -0.82
C THR A 245 6.15 7.14 -1.58
N ALA A 246 5.61 8.35 -1.30
CA ALA A 246 6.03 9.58 -1.97
C ALA A 246 7.50 9.92 -1.71
N SER A 247 7.98 9.67 -0.49
CA SER A 247 9.37 9.94 -0.09
C SER A 247 10.35 8.93 -0.71
N ALA A 248 9.99 7.65 -0.76
CA ALA A 248 10.83 6.62 -1.36
C ALA A 248 10.99 6.82 -2.86
N LEU A 249 9.92 7.14 -3.58
CA LEU A 249 9.98 7.43 -5.02
C LEU A 249 10.87 8.64 -5.33
N ASP A 250 10.83 9.66 -4.46
CA ASP A 250 11.68 10.84 -4.58
C ASP A 250 13.17 10.53 -4.31
N LEU A 251 13.47 9.82 -3.23
CA LEU A 251 14.84 9.40 -2.88
C LEU A 251 15.45 8.49 -3.95
N LEU A 252 14.66 7.61 -4.54
CA LEU A 252 15.09 6.72 -5.62
C LEU A 252 15.14 7.40 -7.00
N HIS A 253 14.84 8.70 -7.09
CA HIS A 253 14.80 9.47 -8.34
C HIS A 253 13.85 8.88 -9.40
N VAL A 254 12.72 8.32 -8.95
CA VAL A 254 11.65 7.76 -9.79
C VAL A 254 10.28 8.34 -9.39
N PRO A 255 10.12 9.68 -9.40
CA PRO A 255 8.90 10.33 -8.89
C PRO A 255 7.62 9.92 -9.61
N THR A 256 7.74 9.47 -10.87
CA THR A 256 6.62 8.96 -11.66
C THR A 256 6.21 7.53 -11.35
N GLY A 257 6.86 6.85 -10.40
CA GLY A 257 6.60 5.45 -10.04
C GLY A 257 7.49 4.44 -10.77
N VAL A 258 7.38 3.18 -10.37
CA VAL A 258 8.13 2.02 -10.90
C VAL A 258 7.19 1.04 -11.61
N PRO A 259 7.67 0.21 -12.56
CA PRO A 259 6.80 -0.66 -13.38
C PRO A 259 5.88 -1.60 -12.58
N ASP A 260 6.41 -2.31 -11.58
CA ASP A 260 5.64 -3.25 -10.73
C ASP A 260 4.91 -2.54 -9.57
N GLY A 261 5.03 -1.22 -9.51
CA GLY A 261 4.53 -0.38 -8.43
C GLY A 261 5.32 -0.49 -7.12
N THR A 262 4.89 0.32 -6.17
CA THR A 262 5.40 0.39 -4.80
C THR A 262 4.23 0.16 -3.86
N LEU A 263 4.31 -0.90 -3.05
CA LEU A 263 3.27 -1.27 -2.09
C LEU A 263 3.73 -0.89 -0.67
N ALA A 264 3.05 0.07 -0.06
CA ALA A 264 3.23 0.41 1.35
C ALA A 264 2.06 -0.13 2.17
N ILE A 265 2.35 -0.87 3.24
CA ILE A 265 1.37 -1.49 4.12
C ILE A 265 1.55 -0.90 5.52
N GLU A 266 0.56 -0.18 6.01
CA GLU A 266 0.54 0.40 7.34
C GLU A 266 -0.20 -0.53 8.32
N ALA A 267 0.49 -0.93 9.40
CA ALA A 267 -0.13 -1.62 10.51
C ALA A 267 -0.82 -0.61 11.45
N ILE A 268 -2.12 -0.77 11.68
CA ILE A 268 -2.96 0.21 12.38
C ILE A 268 -3.62 -0.32 13.67
N GLY A 269 -3.69 -1.64 13.85
CA GLY A 269 -4.35 -2.27 14.99
C GLY A 269 -3.37 -2.94 15.96
N ASN A 270 -3.88 -3.43 17.10
CA ASN A 270 -3.14 -4.23 18.08
C ASN A 270 -1.90 -3.55 18.70
N GLY A 271 -1.90 -2.21 18.79
CA GLY A 271 -0.74 -1.44 19.24
C GLY A 271 0.44 -1.45 18.26
N ALA A 272 0.25 -2.02 17.07
CA ALA A 272 1.23 -1.95 15.98
C ALA A 272 1.21 -0.56 15.35
N SER A 273 2.40 -0.08 15.02
CA SER A 273 2.57 1.21 14.36
C SER A 273 3.87 1.18 13.56
N TRP A 274 3.76 0.81 12.29
CA TRP A 274 4.87 0.81 11.32
C TRP A 274 4.31 0.73 9.91
N VAL A 275 5.18 0.98 8.93
CA VAL A 275 4.90 0.80 7.51
C VAL A 275 5.89 -0.20 6.93
N ASP A 276 5.39 -1.25 6.31
CA ASP A 276 6.18 -2.14 5.46
C ASP A 276 6.11 -1.61 4.02
N LEU A 277 7.25 -1.18 3.48
CA LEU A 277 7.40 -0.70 2.11
C LEU A 277 8.01 -1.81 1.24
N LEU A 278 7.27 -2.19 0.21
CA LEU A 278 7.63 -3.23 -0.74
C LEU A 278 7.86 -2.59 -2.12
N ILE A 279 9.04 -2.82 -2.71
CA ILE A 279 9.43 -2.27 -4.01
C ILE A 279 9.77 -3.43 -4.96
N GLY A 280 9.18 -3.39 -6.17
CA GLY A 280 9.32 -4.44 -7.16
C GLY A 280 8.24 -5.51 -7.03
N ARG A 281 8.52 -6.72 -7.52
CA ARG A 281 7.54 -7.81 -7.53
C ARG A 281 7.16 -8.24 -6.10
N VAL A 282 5.88 -8.09 -5.77
CA VAL A 282 5.29 -8.58 -4.52
C VAL A 282 4.97 -10.07 -4.64
N SER A 283 5.40 -10.87 -3.66
CA SER A 283 5.06 -12.29 -3.58
C SER A 283 4.86 -12.75 -2.13
N SER A 284 4.55 -14.03 -1.93
CA SER A 284 4.29 -14.58 -0.59
C SER A 284 5.43 -14.31 0.41
N PRO A 285 6.73 -14.55 0.09
CA PRO A 285 7.84 -14.19 0.97
C PRO A 285 7.85 -12.74 1.46
N GLU A 286 7.55 -11.76 0.60
CA GLU A 286 7.55 -10.34 1.00
C GLU A 286 6.31 -10.00 1.84
N LEU A 287 5.19 -10.69 1.64
CA LEU A 287 3.94 -10.49 2.40
C LEU A 287 3.89 -11.22 3.76
N VAL A 288 4.96 -11.93 4.13
CA VAL A 288 5.20 -12.38 5.51
C VAL A 288 5.01 -11.24 6.51
N CYS A 289 5.40 -10.01 6.13
CA CYS A 289 5.36 -8.82 6.96
C CYS A 289 3.96 -8.49 7.53
N LEU A 290 2.89 -8.91 6.86
CA LEU A 290 1.49 -8.70 7.29
C LEU A 290 1.22 -9.22 8.70
N ARG A 291 1.90 -10.29 9.13
CA ARG A 291 1.80 -10.78 10.50
C ARG A 291 3.11 -10.78 11.27
N ALA A 292 4.19 -10.24 10.72
CA ALA A 292 5.46 -10.18 11.43
C ALA A 292 5.46 -9.01 12.42
N SER A 293 5.77 -9.26 13.70
CA SER A 293 6.03 -8.21 14.69
C SER A 293 7.40 -7.56 14.48
N PRO A 294 7.72 -6.44 15.17
CA PRO A 294 9.07 -5.86 15.13
C PRO A 294 10.17 -6.83 15.59
N GLY A 295 9.83 -7.87 16.36
CA GLY A 295 10.78 -8.91 16.76
C GLY A 295 11.18 -9.86 15.61
N ALA A 296 10.32 -10.05 14.60
CA ALA A 296 10.65 -10.83 13.40
C ALA A 296 11.23 -9.95 12.28
N VAL A 297 10.67 -8.75 12.09
CA VAL A 297 11.10 -7.79 11.08
C VAL A 297 11.30 -6.45 11.80
N PRO A 298 12.55 -6.08 12.15
CA PRO A 298 12.83 -4.84 12.88
C PRO A 298 12.64 -3.61 12.01
N LEU A 299 12.52 -2.43 12.62
CA LEU A 299 12.54 -1.18 11.89
C LEU A 299 13.90 -1.00 11.22
N THR A 300 13.89 -0.61 9.95
CA THR A 300 15.10 -0.30 9.16
C THR A 300 15.92 0.80 9.83
N THR A 301 15.26 1.74 10.49
CA THR A 301 15.88 2.87 11.19
C THR A 301 16.71 2.44 12.40
N ASP A 302 16.45 1.25 12.95
CA ASP A 302 17.16 0.72 14.11
C ASP A 302 18.41 -0.08 13.69
N VAL A 303 18.54 -0.43 12.41
CA VAL A 303 19.68 -1.18 11.89
C VAL A 303 20.89 -0.24 11.74
N PRO A 304 22.02 -0.50 12.43
CA PRO A 304 23.21 0.33 12.30
C PRO A 304 23.93 0.00 11.00
N PHE A 305 23.98 0.96 10.09
CA PHE A 305 24.81 0.90 8.88
C PHE A 305 26.03 1.79 9.02
N ASN A 306 27.15 1.39 8.41
CA ASN A 306 28.25 2.30 8.15
C ASN A 306 27.94 3.12 6.90
N ILE A 307 27.48 4.37 7.09
CA ILE A 307 27.00 5.24 6.02
C ILE A 307 28.04 6.32 5.75
N GLU A 308 28.45 6.46 4.50
CA GLU A 308 29.37 7.51 4.08
C GLU A 308 28.78 8.90 4.34
N ALA A 309 29.59 9.81 4.90
CA ALA A 309 29.16 11.17 5.23
C ALA A 309 28.56 11.91 4.01
N ALA A 310 29.19 11.76 2.85
CA ALA A 310 28.68 12.35 1.61
C ALA A 310 27.29 11.85 1.21
N PHE A 311 26.95 10.59 1.49
CA PHE A 311 25.60 10.07 1.28
C PHE A 311 24.63 10.67 2.29
N ALA A 312 25.00 10.67 3.58
CA ALA A 312 24.17 11.24 4.64
C ALA A 312 23.84 12.72 4.37
N ASP A 313 24.81 13.51 3.94
CA ASP A 313 24.64 14.94 3.66
C ASP A 313 23.73 15.20 2.46
N ARG A 314 23.80 14.35 1.41
CA ARG A 314 22.84 14.43 0.29
C ARG A 314 21.42 14.15 0.74
N VAL A 315 21.21 13.11 1.56
CA VAL A 315 19.88 12.78 2.08
C VAL A 315 19.35 13.91 2.97
N ARG A 316 20.17 14.42 3.90
CA ARG A 316 19.79 15.56 4.76
C ARG A 316 19.43 16.79 3.95
N SER A 317 20.21 17.11 2.93
CA SER A 317 19.93 18.23 2.02
C SER A 317 18.60 18.03 1.30
N ARG A 318 18.34 16.82 0.80
CA ARG A 318 17.07 16.50 0.13
C ARG A 318 15.87 16.62 1.07
N VAL A 319 15.99 16.09 2.29
CA VAL A 319 14.95 16.19 3.33
C VAL A 319 14.73 17.64 3.77
N ALA A 320 15.78 18.45 3.84
CA ALA A 320 15.67 19.88 4.12
C ALA A 320 14.87 20.62 3.02
N MET A 321 15.06 20.24 1.74
CA MET A 321 14.25 20.79 0.65
C MET A 321 12.75 20.47 0.81
N TRP A 322 12.40 19.26 1.26
CA TRP A 322 11.00 18.89 1.50
C TRP A 322 10.32 19.78 2.55
N ARG A 323 11.09 20.36 3.48
CA ARG A 323 10.61 21.34 4.46
C ARG A 323 10.46 22.74 3.84
N SER A 324 11.39 23.16 2.98
CA SER A 324 11.44 24.53 2.43
C SER A 324 10.45 24.80 1.30
N ASP A 325 10.01 23.77 0.56
CA ASP A 325 9.01 23.87 -0.53
C ASP A 325 7.66 24.50 -0.08
N ALA A 326 7.48 24.76 1.21
CA ALA A 326 6.32 25.46 1.79
C ALA A 326 6.40 27.00 1.72
N GLN A 327 7.58 27.62 1.65
CA GLN A 327 7.75 29.07 1.86
C GLN A 327 7.60 29.91 0.57
N GLU A 328 7.81 29.34 -0.62
CA GLU A 328 7.80 30.12 -1.88
C GLU A 328 6.40 30.61 -2.32
N ARG A 329 5.31 30.17 -1.69
CA ARG A 329 3.94 30.59 -2.06
C ARG A 329 3.31 31.63 -1.14
N THR A 330 3.86 31.87 0.05
CA THR A 330 3.41 32.97 0.92
C THR A 330 4.09 34.30 0.59
N GLY A 331 5.24 34.28 -0.09
CA GLY A 331 5.97 35.48 -0.53
C GLY A 331 5.58 36.08 -1.88
N ALA A 332 4.74 35.40 -2.68
CA ALA A 332 4.34 35.84 -4.02
C ALA A 332 3.02 36.65 -4.06
N LYS A 333 2.60 37.20 -2.91
CA LYS A 333 1.57 38.24 -2.82
C LYS A 333 2.16 39.45 -2.10
N GLY A 334 3.00 40.19 -2.81
CA GLY A 334 3.44 41.55 -2.49
C GLY A 334 3.11 42.44 -3.67
#